data_AF-A0A067DHU7-F1
#
_entry.id   AF-A0A067DHU7-F1
#
_cell.length_a   1.000
_cell.length_b   1.000
_cell.length_c   1.000
_cell.angle_alpha   90.00
_cell.angle_beta   90.00
_cell.angle_gamma   90.00
#
_symmetry.space_group_name_H-M   'P 1'
#
loop_
_entity.id
_entity.type
_entity.pdbx_description
1 polymer ?
#
loop_
_entity_poly.entity_id
_entity_poly.type
_entity_poly.pdbx_seq_one_letter_code
_entity_poly.pdbx_strand_id
1 'polypeptide(L)'
;MPSSYIDHSSEDIWMMQKLMHLNFGSITLPAPPKNYSSSLKNLIFISALHPSSCTPDILSRLPTVQTLRISGDLSHYHSGVSKSLCELHKLECLKLANQGKMWQITRMILSEYKFPPSLTQLSLSNTELIEDPMPTLEKLPHLEVLKLKQNSYFERKLACVGCSSFPQLKILHLKSMLWLEEWTMGAGAMPKLESLILNPCAYLRKLPEELWRIKSLCKLELHWPQPELRQRLRAFEDMEWRYDIQLYPSGI
;
A
#
# COMPACT_ATOMS: atom_id res chain seq x y z
N MET A 1 10.43 29.40 14.26
CA MET A 1 11.38 28.34 14.66
C MET A 1 11.78 27.58 13.39
N PRO A 2 13.00 27.73 12.86
CA PRO A 2 13.43 26.91 11.75
C PRO A 2 13.62 25.49 12.29
N SER A 3 12.70 24.59 11.95
CA SER A 3 12.86 23.15 12.14
C SER A 3 14.11 22.74 11.38
N SER A 4 15.18 22.37 12.07
CA SER A 4 16.32 21.69 11.46
C SER A 4 15.86 20.30 11.00
N TYR A 5 15.25 20.26 9.81
CA TYR A 5 14.97 19.02 9.12
C TYR A 5 16.31 18.39 8.77
N ILE A 6 16.73 17.41 9.56
CA ILE A 6 17.84 16.54 9.21
C ILE A 6 17.31 15.62 8.10
N ASP A 7 17.54 15.98 6.85
CA ASP A 7 17.15 15.23 5.65
C ASP A 7 18.22 14.22 5.20
N HIS A 8 19.39 14.26 5.82
CA HIS A 8 20.51 13.34 5.60
C HIS A 8 21.04 12.78 6.93
N SER A 9 21.31 11.48 6.97
CA SER A 9 22.02 10.88 8.10
C SER A 9 23.53 10.99 7.94
N SER A 10 24.26 11.15 9.06
CA SER A 10 25.73 11.04 9.09
C SER A 10 26.16 9.63 8.66
N GLU A 11 27.36 9.50 8.07
CA GLU A 11 27.97 8.20 7.76
C GLU A 11 28.06 7.29 9.01
N ASP A 12 28.12 7.88 10.21
CA ASP A 12 28.13 7.17 11.49
C ASP A 12 26.90 6.30 11.72
N ILE A 13 25.79 6.51 11.00
CA ILE A 13 24.59 5.68 11.09
C ILE A 13 24.91 4.21 10.83
N TRP A 14 25.85 3.94 9.92
CA TRP A 14 26.28 2.59 9.58
C TRP A 14 27.05 1.90 10.72
N MET A 15 27.52 2.65 11.72
CA MET A 15 28.20 2.13 12.90
C MET A 15 27.22 1.82 14.06
N MET A 16 25.95 2.21 13.94
CA MET A 16 24.96 2.08 15.02
C MET A 16 24.41 0.65 15.12
N GLN A 17 25.18 -0.25 15.75
CA GLN A 17 24.84 -1.66 15.87
C GLN A 17 23.63 -1.95 16.76
N LYS A 18 23.28 -1.05 17.68
CA LYS A 18 22.11 -1.19 18.58
C LYS A 18 20.85 -0.50 18.05
N LEU A 19 20.91 0.15 16.89
CA LEU A 19 19.78 0.90 16.34
C LEU A 19 18.71 -0.06 15.83
N MET A 20 17.51 0.06 16.39
CA MET A 20 16.34 -0.77 16.01
C MET A 20 15.26 0.02 15.29
N HIS A 21 15.10 1.29 15.64
CA HIS A 21 14.06 2.16 15.09
C HIS A 21 14.69 3.46 14.61
N LEU A 22 14.54 3.75 13.33
CA LEU A 22 14.91 5.04 12.74
C LEU A 22 13.64 5.85 12.55
N ASN A 23 13.40 6.81 13.44
CA ASN A 23 12.19 7.63 13.46
C ASN A 23 12.49 9.09 13.16
N PHE A 24 12.52 9.42 11.86
CA PHE A 24 12.73 10.76 11.33
C PHE A 24 11.63 11.15 10.33
N GLY A 25 11.69 12.38 9.81
CA GLY A 25 11.10 12.71 8.52
C GLY A 25 11.68 11.85 7.40
N SER A 26 11.32 12.10 6.14
CA SER A 26 11.90 11.33 5.02
C SER A 26 13.43 11.50 5.01
N ILE A 27 14.16 10.46 5.43
CA ILE A 27 15.61 10.51 5.64
C ILE A 27 16.35 9.93 4.44
N THR A 28 17.47 10.55 4.08
CA THR A 28 18.42 10.01 3.12
C THR A 28 19.53 9.27 3.87
N LEU A 29 19.71 7.99 3.57
CA LEU A 29 20.87 7.22 3.99
C LEU A 29 22.05 7.51 3.04
N PRO A 30 23.25 7.83 3.56
CA PRO A 30 24.44 8.03 2.75
C PRO A 30 24.88 6.69 2.14
N ALA A 31 25.71 6.76 1.11
CA ALA A 31 26.29 5.57 0.51
C ALA A 31 27.01 4.72 1.58
N PRO A 32 26.84 3.39 1.56
CA PRO A 32 27.44 2.55 2.58
C PRO A 32 28.97 2.52 2.41
N PRO A 33 29.73 2.64 3.51
CA PRO A 33 31.20 2.63 3.44
C PRO A 33 31.71 1.25 2.99
N LYS A 34 32.71 1.25 2.09
CA LYS A 34 33.26 0.04 1.44
C LYS A 34 33.79 -1.01 2.42
N ASN A 35 34.25 -0.60 3.60
CA ASN A 35 34.98 -1.45 4.54
C ASN A 35 34.09 -2.15 5.57
N TYR A 36 32.79 -1.89 5.59
CA TYR A 36 31.89 -2.47 6.58
C TYR A 36 30.99 -3.48 5.89
N SER A 37 31.00 -4.74 6.32
CA SER A 37 30.15 -5.80 5.76
C SER A 37 28.86 -6.00 6.56
N SER A 38 28.73 -5.35 7.72
CA SER A 38 27.66 -5.62 8.68
C SER A 38 27.24 -4.38 9.45
N SER A 39 26.38 -3.58 8.84
CA SER A 39 25.86 -2.34 9.41
C SER A 39 24.35 -2.46 9.56
N LEU A 40 23.78 -1.85 10.61
CA LEU A 40 22.32 -1.81 10.84
C LEU A 40 21.61 -3.18 10.91
N LYS A 41 22.33 -4.22 11.38
CA LYS A 41 21.81 -5.59 11.52
C LYS A 41 20.60 -5.73 12.45
N ASN A 42 20.36 -4.77 13.34
CA ASN A 42 19.26 -4.80 14.29
C ASN A 42 18.13 -3.83 13.92
N LEU A 43 18.23 -3.15 12.77
CA LEU A 43 17.24 -2.16 12.35
C LEU A 43 15.97 -2.85 11.87
N ILE A 44 14.86 -2.65 12.59
CA ILE A 44 13.58 -3.31 12.35
C ILE A 44 12.59 -2.34 11.68
N PHE A 45 12.67 -1.05 12.04
CA PHE A 45 11.68 -0.06 11.66
C PHE A 45 12.34 1.21 11.09
N ILE A 46 11.84 1.66 9.94
CA ILE A 46 12.21 2.95 9.33
C ILE A 46 10.92 3.75 9.08
N SER A 47 10.78 4.90 9.74
CA SER A 47 9.57 5.74 9.68
C SER A 47 9.27 6.31 8.29
N ALA A 48 10.31 6.73 7.56
CA ALA A 48 10.25 7.22 6.19
C ALA A 48 11.68 7.29 5.60
N LEU A 49 11.93 6.55 4.53
CA LEU A 49 13.15 6.60 3.74
C LEU A 49 12.90 7.42 2.46
N HIS A 50 13.84 8.28 2.11
CA HIS A 50 13.80 8.98 0.83
C HIS A 50 14.08 7.99 -0.32
N PRO A 51 13.35 8.06 -1.45
CA PRO A 51 13.51 7.09 -2.53
C PRO A 51 14.92 7.03 -3.15
N SER A 52 15.71 8.11 -3.05
CA SER A 52 17.12 8.11 -3.49
C SER A 52 18.00 7.10 -2.78
N SER A 53 17.66 6.71 -1.54
CA SER A 53 18.38 5.68 -0.78
C SER A 53 17.87 4.26 -1.06
N CYS A 54 16.88 4.08 -1.92
CA CYS A 54 16.37 2.76 -2.29
C CYS A 54 17.22 2.16 -3.42
N THR A 55 18.49 1.89 -3.12
CA THR A 55 19.42 1.18 -4.01
C THR A 55 19.71 -0.22 -3.48
N PRO A 56 20.12 -1.17 -4.33
CA PRO A 56 20.43 -2.52 -3.87
C PRO A 56 21.57 -2.52 -2.83
N ASP A 57 22.56 -1.64 -3.00
CA ASP A 57 23.70 -1.51 -2.08
C ASP A 57 23.29 -1.08 -0.67
N ILE A 58 22.28 -0.23 -0.54
CA ILE A 58 21.76 0.24 0.76
C ILE A 58 20.80 -0.78 1.34
N LEU A 59 19.81 -1.24 0.57
CA LEU A 59 18.75 -2.11 1.08
C LEU A 59 19.25 -3.51 1.44
N SER A 60 20.24 -4.05 0.73
CA SER A 60 20.89 -5.33 1.09
C SER A 60 21.59 -5.30 2.46
N ARG A 61 21.90 -4.09 2.98
CA ARG A 61 22.50 -3.87 4.30
C ARG A 61 21.47 -3.68 5.40
N LEU A 62 20.19 -3.81 5.09
CA LEU A 62 19.08 -3.69 6.03
C LEU A 62 18.33 -5.02 6.18
N PRO A 63 19.02 -6.14 6.49
CA PRO A 63 18.45 -7.50 6.35
C PRO A 63 17.35 -7.85 7.36
N THR A 64 17.17 -7.03 8.40
CA THR A 64 16.20 -7.26 9.48
C THR A 64 15.02 -6.29 9.49
N VAL A 65 14.97 -5.35 8.53
CA VAL A 65 13.88 -4.38 8.46
C VAL A 65 12.57 -5.10 8.15
N GLN A 66 11.60 -4.92 9.04
CA GLN A 66 10.25 -5.47 8.93
C GLN A 66 9.23 -4.42 8.50
N THR A 67 9.44 -3.15 8.90
CA THR A 67 8.53 -2.06 8.55
C THR A 67 9.30 -0.91 7.91
N LEU A 68 8.90 -0.57 6.68
CA LEU A 68 9.50 0.49 5.89
C LEU A 68 8.42 1.35 5.25
N ARG A 69 8.56 2.66 5.39
CA ARG A 69 7.90 3.61 4.51
C ARG A 69 8.93 4.24 3.58
N ILE A 70 8.61 4.33 2.30
CA ILE A 70 9.34 5.14 1.32
C ILE A 70 8.48 6.34 0.97
N SER A 71 9.03 7.54 1.12
CA SER A 71 8.28 8.79 0.98
C SER A 71 9.09 9.85 0.22
N GLY A 72 8.63 10.26 -0.95
CA GLY A 72 9.34 11.22 -1.81
C GLY A 72 8.82 11.15 -3.25
N ASP A 73 9.56 11.70 -4.22
CA ASP A 73 9.20 11.62 -5.64
C ASP A 73 9.44 10.19 -6.19
N LEU A 74 8.45 9.30 -6.02
CA LEU A 74 8.58 7.89 -6.44
C LEU A 74 8.63 7.74 -7.96
N SER A 75 8.09 8.70 -8.70
CA SER A 75 8.15 8.72 -10.16
C SER A 75 9.58 8.89 -10.66
N HIS A 76 10.34 9.81 -10.05
CA HIS A 76 11.75 10.04 -10.42
C HIS A 76 12.64 8.84 -10.08
N TYR A 77 12.39 8.16 -8.96
CA TYR A 77 13.20 7.02 -8.48
C TYR A 77 12.60 5.65 -8.81
N HIS A 78 11.63 5.59 -9.73
CA HIS A 78 10.84 4.39 -10.02
C HIS A 78 11.71 3.14 -10.26
N SER A 79 12.69 3.21 -11.18
CA SER A 79 13.57 2.08 -11.53
C SER A 79 14.44 1.60 -10.36
N GLY A 80 14.89 2.51 -9.49
CA GLY A 80 15.69 2.16 -8.32
C GLY A 80 14.86 1.45 -7.26
N VAL A 81 13.72 2.04 -6.90
CA VAL A 81 12.81 1.48 -5.89
C VAL A 81 12.25 0.14 -6.35
N SER A 82 11.78 0.04 -7.60
CA SER A 82 11.11 -1.16 -8.13
C SER A 82 12.01 -2.40 -8.11
N LYS A 83 13.31 -2.23 -8.33
CA LYS A 83 14.28 -3.33 -8.38
C LYS A 83 14.91 -3.66 -7.03
N SER A 84 15.00 -2.71 -6.11
CA SER A 84 15.77 -2.87 -4.87
C SER A 84 14.94 -3.43 -3.71
N LEU A 85 13.60 -3.34 -3.76
CA LEU A 85 12.73 -3.80 -2.66
C LEU A 85 12.87 -5.29 -2.35
N CYS A 86 13.26 -6.12 -3.33
CA CYS A 86 13.43 -7.56 -3.13
C CYS A 86 14.61 -7.92 -2.22
N GLU A 87 15.54 -6.99 -1.99
CA GLU A 87 16.66 -7.17 -1.04
C GLU A 87 16.17 -7.25 0.43
N LEU A 88 14.98 -6.73 0.72
CA LEU A 88 14.42 -6.71 2.07
C LEU A 88 13.61 -7.98 2.36
N HIS A 89 14.30 -9.11 2.50
CA HIS A 89 13.69 -10.45 2.62
C HIS A 89 12.83 -10.68 3.86
N LYS A 90 12.92 -9.82 4.89
CA LYS A 90 12.12 -9.88 6.12
C LYS A 90 11.07 -8.78 6.20
N LEU A 91 10.86 -8.04 5.11
CA LEU A 91 9.92 -6.92 5.10
C LEU A 91 8.49 -7.43 5.15
N GLU A 92 7.76 -7.03 6.18
CA GLU A 92 6.37 -7.41 6.39
C GLU A 92 5.43 -6.26 6.04
N CYS A 93 5.80 -5.02 6.37
CA CYS A 93 5.00 -3.83 6.16
C CYS A 93 5.72 -2.80 5.29
N LEU A 94 5.15 -2.53 4.11
CA LEU A 94 5.65 -1.54 3.17
C LEU A 94 4.61 -0.44 2.94
N LYS A 95 5.03 0.82 3.06
CA LYS A 95 4.24 1.97 2.63
C LYS A 95 4.99 2.78 1.58
N LEU A 96 4.42 2.88 0.38
CA LEU A 96 4.90 3.76 -0.67
C LEU A 96 4.02 5.02 -0.69
N ALA A 97 4.63 6.18 -0.46
CA ALA A 97 3.94 7.47 -0.46
C ALA A 97 4.64 8.43 -1.43
N ASN A 98 4.00 8.69 -2.57
CA ASN A 98 4.55 9.65 -3.52
C ASN A 98 4.26 11.09 -3.05
N GLN A 99 5.30 11.90 -2.99
CA GLN A 99 5.26 13.32 -2.68
C GLN A 99 5.73 14.16 -3.89
N GLY A 100 5.92 13.52 -5.05
CA GLY A 100 6.25 14.19 -6.30
C GLY A 100 5.17 15.20 -6.71
N LYS A 101 5.57 16.20 -7.51
CA LYS A 101 4.63 17.19 -8.04
C LYS A 101 3.75 16.55 -9.12
N MET A 102 2.43 16.75 -9.00
CA MET A 102 1.35 16.21 -9.84
C MET A 102 1.44 16.53 -11.35
N TRP A 103 2.41 17.35 -11.77
CA TRP A 103 2.58 17.82 -13.15
C TRP A 103 3.64 17.06 -13.95
N GLN A 104 4.34 16.10 -13.34
CA GLN A 104 5.32 15.30 -14.06
C GLN A 104 4.66 14.11 -14.77
N ILE A 105 4.98 13.93 -16.05
CA ILE A 105 4.43 12.89 -16.93
C ILE A 105 4.86 11.48 -16.50
N THR A 106 5.93 11.35 -15.72
CA THR A 106 6.43 10.05 -15.27
C THR A 106 5.48 9.49 -14.22
N ARG A 107 4.73 8.46 -14.59
CA ARG A 107 3.80 7.76 -13.72
C ARG A 107 4.37 6.40 -13.32
N MET A 108 3.95 5.89 -12.17
CA MET A 108 4.44 4.61 -11.66
C MET A 108 3.79 3.43 -12.39
N ILE A 109 4.62 2.45 -12.75
CA ILE A 109 4.21 1.14 -13.28
C ILE A 109 4.48 0.11 -12.18
N LEU A 110 3.44 -0.54 -11.66
CA LEU A 110 3.54 -1.43 -10.50
C LEU A 110 4.09 -2.81 -10.86
N SER A 111 3.83 -3.29 -12.07
CA SER A 111 4.28 -4.57 -12.60
C SER A 111 5.80 -4.69 -12.69
N GLU A 112 6.53 -3.56 -12.66
CA GLU A 112 7.99 -3.53 -12.55
C GLU A 112 8.51 -3.70 -11.11
N TYR A 113 7.66 -3.56 -10.10
CA TYR A 113 8.06 -3.67 -8.70
C TYR A 113 8.25 -5.12 -8.28
N LYS A 114 9.45 -5.43 -7.81
CA LYS A 114 9.82 -6.70 -7.21
C LYS A 114 9.61 -6.64 -5.70
N PHE A 115 8.38 -6.93 -5.28
CA PHE A 115 8.06 -7.01 -3.84
C PHE A 115 8.69 -8.24 -3.19
N PRO A 116 9.16 -8.14 -1.94
CA PRO A 116 9.62 -9.31 -1.18
C PRO A 116 8.42 -10.22 -0.84
N PRO A 117 8.61 -11.56 -0.88
CA PRO A 117 7.51 -12.50 -0.66
C PRO A 117 6.98 -12.50 0.78
N SER A 118 7.77 -12.00 1.74
CA SER A 118 7.40 -11.87 3.16
C SER A 118 6.33 -10.81 3.44
N LEU A 119 5.93 -10.02 2.44
CA LEU A 119 5.07 -8.86 2.64
C LEU A 119 3.65 -9.25 3.05
N THR A 120 3.24 -8.78 4.22
CA THR A 120 1.90 -9.00 4.78
C THR A 120 1.03 -7.74 4.74
N GLN A 121 1.63 -6.55 4.70
CA GLN A 121 0.93 -5.28 4.63
C GLN A 121 1.53 -4.37 3.56
N LEU A 122 0.68 -3.89 2.65
CA LEU A 122 1.06 -2.92 1.64
C LEU A 122 0.12 -1.71 1.66
N SER A 123 0.70 -0.52 1.67
CA SER A 123 -0.03 0.73 1.47
C SER A 123 0.59 1.53 0.33
N LEU A 124 -0.21 1.82 -0.69
CA LEU A 124 0.13 2.73 -1.78
C LEU A 124 -0.63 4.04 -1.57
N SER A 125 0.05 5.17 -1.58
CA SER A 125 -0.54 6.49 -1.32
C SER A 125 -0.05 7.47 -2.36
N ASN A 126 -0.97 8.09 -3.09
CA ASN A 126 -0.64 9.09 -4.13
C ASN A 126 0.31 8.58 -5.21
N THR A 127 0.39 7.27 -5.43
CA THR A 127 1.30 6.63 -6.39
C THR A 127 0.92 6.82 -7.85
N GLU A 128 -0.29 7.30 -8.16
CA GLU A 128 -0.71 7.67 -9.51
C GLU A 128 -0.49 6.56 -10.56
N LEU A 129 -0.77 5.31 -10.20
CA LEU A 129 -0.56 4.16 -11.09
C LEU A 129 -1.37 4.30 -12.38
N ILE A 130 -0.76 3.95 -13.52
CA ILE A 130 -1.40 3.96 -14.85
C ILE A 130 -2.06 2.65 -15.24
N GLU A 131 -1.71 1.58 -14.53
CA GLU A 131 -2.24 0.25 -14.76
C GLU A 131 -2.98 -0.22 -13.52
N ASP A 132 -3.92 -1.16 -13.72
CA ASP A 132 -4.62 -1.80 -12.61
C ASP A 132 -3.59 -2.45 -11.68
N PRO A 133 -3.55 -2.09 -10.37
CA PRO A 133 -2.62 -2.70 -9.44
C PRO A 133 -2.93 -4.17 -9.13
N MET A 134 -4.18 -4.61 -9.29
CA MET A 134 -4.65 -5.90 -8.79
C MET A 134 -3.91 -7.11 -9.38
N PRO A 135 -3.64 -7.21 -10.69
CA PRO A 135 -2.90 -8.32 -11.28
C PRO A 135 -1.46 -8.51 -10.75
N THR A 136 -0.86 -7.45 -10.23
CA THR A 136 0.46 -7.51 -9.59
C THR A 136 0.32 -7.88 -8.12
N LEU A 137 -0.61 -7.24 -7.41
CA LEU A 137 -0.78 -7.40 -5.97
C LEU A 137 -1.41 -8.73 -5.57
N GLU A 138 -2.26 -9.31 -6.43
CA GLU A 138 -2.95 -10.58 -6.16
C GLU A 138 -1.99 -11.78 -6.07
N LYS A 139 -0.78 -11.64 -6.61
CA LYS A 139 0.28 -12.65 -6.61
C LYS A 139 1.06 -12.70 -5.30
N LEU A 140 0.85 -11.74 -4.40
CA LEU A 140 1.54 -11.70 -3.11
C LEU A 140 0.96 -12.77 -2.16
N PRO A 141 1.73 -13.81 -1.80
CA PRO A 141 1.18 -15.02 -1.18
C PRO A 141 0.73 -14.81 0.28
N HIS A 142 1.30 -13.82 0.96
CA HIS A 142 1.09 -13.57 2.39
C HIS A 142 0.42 -12.21 2.67
N LEU A 143 -0.04 -11.49 1.64
CA LEU A 143 -0.62 -10.18 1.81
C LEU A 143 -1.95 -10.27 2.55
N GLU A 144 -1.98 -9.74 3.79
CA GLU A 144 -3.17 -9.70 4.65
C GLU A 144 -3.87 -8.34 4.62
N VAL A 145 -3.10 -7.26 4.40
CA VAL A 145 -3.63 -5.89 4.44
C VAL A 145 -3.20 -5.13 3.19
N LEU A 146 -4.18 -4.68 2.41
CA LEU A 146 -3.96 -3.83 1.25
C LEU A 146 -4.67 -2.48 1.45
N LYS A 147 -3.91 -1.40 1.30
CA LYS A 147 -4.45 -0.03 1.36
C LYS A 147 -4.06 0.76 0.10
N LEU A 148 -5.04 1.16 -0.69
CA LEU A 148 -4.89 2.05 -1.83
C LEU A 148 -5.46 3.41 -1.45
N LYS A 149 -4.63 4.45 -1.42
CA LYS A 149 -4.97 5.74 -0.82
C LYS A 149 -4.65 6.92 -1.73
N GLN A 150 -5.44 8.00 -1.61
CA GLN A 150 -5.16 9.32 -2.18
C GLN A 150 -4.78 9.24 -3.66
N ASN A 151 -5.69 8.87 -4.57
CA ASN A 151 -5.38 8.75 -6.00
C ASN A 151 -4.16 7.84 -6.31
N SER A 152 -3.95 6.76 -5.56
CA SER A 152 -2.91 5.76 -5.85
C SER A 152 -3.06 5.09 -7.23
N TYR A 153 -4.24 5.20 -7.84
CA TYR A 153 -4.64 4.68 -9.14
C TYR A 153 -5.67 5.64 -9.74
N PHE A 154 -5.52 6.01 -11.01
CA PHE A 154 -6.31 7.07 -11.65
C PHE A 154 -7.40 6.59 -12.60
N GLU A 155 -7.35 5.34 -13.02
CA GLU A 155 -8.34 4.81 -13.94
C GLU A 155 -9.67 4.50 -13.23
N ARG A 156 -10.71 4.33 -14.04
CA ARG A 156 -12.10 4.21 -13.58
C ARG A 156 -12.46 2.79 -13.11
N LYS A 157 -11.66 1.79 -13.46
CA LYS A 157 -12.00 0.38 -13.30
C LYS A 157 -10.92 -0.37 -12.55
N LEU A 158 -11.31 -1.13 -11.54
CA LEU A 158 -10.45 -2.01 -10.77
C LEU A 158 -10.95 -3.44 -10.92
N ALA A 159 -10.09 -4.38 -11.31
CA ALA A 159 -10.48 -5.74 -11.64
C ALA A 159 -9.58 -6.78 -10.98
N CYS A 160 -10.16 -7.62 -10.12
CA CYS A 160 -9.48 -8.79 -9.55
C CYS A 160 -9.90 -10.02 -10.37
N VAL A 161 -9.04 -10.51 -11.26
CA VAL A 161 -9.44 -11.52 -12.28
C VAL A 161 -9.00 -12.94 -11.88
N GLY A 162 -7.97 -13.09 -11.04
CA GLY A 162 -7.46 -14.41 -10.68
C GLY A 162 -8.45 -15.25 -9.87
N CYS A 163 -8.77 -16.47 -10.34
CA CYS A 163 -9.38 -17.50 -9.50
C CYS A 163 -8.44 -17.79 -8.33
N SER A 164 -8.87 -17.57 -7.08
CA SER A 164 -8.03 -17.62 -5.86
C SER A 164 -7.01 -16.49 -5.71
N SER A 165 -7.24 -15.33 -6.36
CA SER A 165 -6.49 -14.10 -6.10
C SER A 165 -6.57 -13.71 -4.62
N PHE A 166 -5.46 -13.16 -4.09
CA PHE A 166 -5.38 -12.70 -2.69
C PHE A 166 -5.75 -13.76 -1.64
N PRO A 167 -4.98 -14.86 -1.52
CA PRO A 167 -5.35 -16.01 -0.69
C PRO A 167 -5.39 -15.71 0.83
N GLN A 168 -4.70 -14.66 1.28
CA GLN A 168 -4.57 -14.30 2.70
C GLN A 168 -5.16 -12.94 3.05
N LEU A 169 -5.74 -12.21 2.09
CA LEU A 169 -6.16 -10.83 2.31
C LEU A 169 -7.36 -10.78 3.27
N LYS A 170 -7.17 -10.09 4.40
CA LYS A 170 -8.19 -9.87 5.44
C LYS A 170 -8.77 -8.45 5.38
N ILE A 171 -7.95 -7.46 5.02
CA ILE A 171 -8.36 -6.04 5.02
C ILE A 171 -8.06 -5.40 3.68
N LEU A 172 -9.11 -4.90 3.02
CA LEU A 172 -9.01 -4.03 1.86
C LEU A 172 -9.51 -2.63 2.20
N HIS A 173 -8.64 -1.63 2.07
CA HIS A 173 -8.98 -0.23 2.32
C HIS A 173 -8.71 0.61 1.08
N LEU A 174 -9.79 1.08 0.45
CA LEU A 174 -9.73 2.03 -0.66
C LEU A 174 -10.07 3.43 -0.11
N LYS A 175 -9.07 4.31 -0.05
CA LYS A 175 -9.21 5.64 0.56
C LYS A 175 -9.04 6.75 -0.47
N SER A 176 -9.97 7.68 -0.57
CA SER A 176 -9.89 8.82 -1.49
C SER A 176 -9.54 8.37 -2.91
N MET A 177 -10.18 7.30 -3.37
CA MET A 177 -10.07 6.77 -4.73
C MET A 177 -11.20 7.40 -5.54
N LEU A 178 -11.06 8.70 -5.81
CA LEU A 178 -12.19 9.50 -6.24
C LEU A 178 -12.68 9.09 -7.63
N TRP A 179 -11.78 8.70 -8.53
CA TRP A 179 -12.09 8.32 -9.92
C TRP A 179 -12.60 6.91 -10.13
N LEU A 180 -12.59 6.06 -9.09
CA LEU A 180 -13.00 4.67 -9.19
C LEU A 180 -14.52 4.59 -9.37
N GLU A 181 -14.97 4.09 -10.51
CA GLU A 181 -16.40 3.95 -10.86
C GLU A 181 -16.87 2.50 -10.79
N GLU A 182 -16.01 1.57 -11.21
CA GLU A 182 -16.32 0.14 -11.31
C GLU A 182 -15.26 -0.68 -10.58
N TRP A 183 -15.73 -1.63 -9.78
CA TRP A 183 -14.89 -2.67 -9.21
C TRP A 183 -15.49 -4.03 -9.55
N THR A 184 -14.67 -4.92 -10.12
CA THR A 184 -15.05 -6.30 -10.44
C THR A 184 -14.14 -7.30 -9.73
N MET A 185 -14.70 -8.47 -9.43
CA MET A 185 -14.02 -9.52 -8.69
C MET A 185 -14.39 -10.89 -9.26
N GLY A 186 -13.38 -11.71 -9.52
CA GLY A 186 -13.57 -13.09 -9.95
C GLY A 186 -14.12 -13.98 -8.83
N ALA A 187 -14.81 -15.05 -9.21
CA ALA A 187 -15.33 -16.01 -8.24
C ALA A 187 -14.18 -16.63 -7.42
N GLY A 188 -14.34 -16.62 -6.09
CA GLY A 188 -13.34 -17.18 -5.16
C GLY A 188 -12.13 -16.29 -4.88
N ALA A 189 -12.10 -15.06 -5.38
CA ALA A 189 -11.12 -14.06 -4.97
C ALA A 189 -11.30 -13.65 -3.50
N MET A 190 -10.19 -13.29 -2.85
CA MET A 190 -10.13 -12.80 -1.46
C MET A 190 -10.92 -13.68 -0.46
N PRO A 191 -10.70 -15.00 -0.44
CA PRO A 191 -11.54 -15.94 0.32
C PRO A 191 -11.54 -15.70 1.84
N LYS A 192 -10.56 -14.95 2.36
CA LYS A 192 -10.38 -14.62 3.77
C LYS A 192 -10.66 -13.15 4.11
N LEU A 193 -11.28 -12.39 3.20
CA LEU A 193 -11.58 -10.98 3.46
C LEU A 193 -12.51 -10.87 4.67
N GLU A 194 -12.12 -10.06 5.65
CA GLU A 194 -12.84 -9.81 6.90
C GLU A 194 -13.41 -8.39 6.93
N SER A 195 -12.66 -7.41 6.40
CA SER A 195 -13.02 -6.00 6.42
C SER A 195 -12.78 -5.30 5.08
N LEU A 196 -13.83 -4.64 4.60
CA LEU A 196 -13.80 -3.74 3.44
C LEU A 196 -14.10 -2.31 3.89
N ILE A 197 -13.18 -1.39 3.62
CA ILE A 197 -13.29 0.03 3.98
C ILE A 197 -13.16 0.89 2.73
N LEU A 198 -14.20 1.67 2.42
CA LEU A 198 -14.30 2.55 1.26
C LEU A 198 -14.48 4.00 1.72
N ASN A 199 -13.43 4.84 1.62
CA ASN A 199 -13.41 6.13 2.34
C ASN A 199 -12.65 7.30 1.65
N PRO A 200 -13.31 8.29 1.08
CA PRO A 200 -14.45 8.12 0.20
C PRO A 200 -14.00 7.52 -1.15
N CYS A 201 -14.87 6.71 -1.73
CA CYS A 201 -14.77 6.23 -3.12
C CYS A 201 -15.96 6.82 -3.88
N ALA A 202 -15.89 8.13 -4.13
CA ALA A 202 -17.07 8.95 -4.39
C ALA A 202 -17.82 8.59 -5.68
N TYR A 203 -17.20 8.00 -6.70
CA TYR A 203 -17.90 7.61 -7.93
C TYR A 203 -18.19 6.11 -8.06
N LEU A 204 -17.88 5.30 -7.04
CA LEU A 204 -18.08 3.86 -7.10
C LEU A 204 -19.58 3.53 -7.08
N ARG A 205 -20.09 2.97 -8.18
CA ARG A 205 -21.54 2.76 -8.37
C ARG A 205 -22.05 1.42 -7.84
N LYS A 206 -21.20 0.41 -7.78
CA LYS A 206 -21.56 -0.95 -7.35
C LYS A 206 -20.38 -1.67 -6.71
N LEU A 207 -20.70 -2.57 -5.79
CA LEU A 207 -19.76 -3.58 -5.28
C LEU A 207 -19.89 -4.87 -6.10
N PRO A 208 -18.80 -5.65 -6.28
CA PRO A 208 -18.87 -7.00 -6.84
C PRO A 208 -19.86 -7.90 -6.10
N GLU A 209 -20.64 -8.69 -6.82
CA GLU A 209 -21.63 -9.60 -6.21
C GLU A 209 -20.97 -10.76 -5.47
N GLU A 210 -19.76 -11.11 -5.90
CA GLU A 210 -18.93 -12.16 -5.32
C GLU A 210 -18.55 -11.86 -3.86
N LEU A 211 -18.52 -10.57 -3.45
CA LEU A 211 -18.24 -10.18 -2.06
C LEU A 211 -19.25 -10.79 -1.09
N TRP A 212 -20.52 -10.87 -1.49
CA TRP A 212 -21.59 -11.40 -0.65
C TRP A 212 -21.49 -12.91 -0.40
N ARG A 213 -20.65 -13.61 -1.17
CA ARG A 213 -20.38 -15.05 -1.03
C ARG A 213 -19.24 -15.33 -0.06
N ILE A 214 -18.41 -14.33 0.27
CA ILE A 214 -17.27 -14.48 1.19
C ILE A 214 -17.78 -14.70 2.60
N LYS A 215 -17.35 -15.80 3.25
CA LYS A 215 -17.87 -16.16 4.58
C LYS A 215 -17.21 -15.45 5.76
N SER A 216 -15.96 -15.05 5.60
CA SER A 216 -15.22 -14.30 6.62
C SER A 216 -15.59 -12.82 6.68
N LEU A 217 -16.22 -12.27 5.63
CA LEU A 217 -16.51 -10.84 5.57
C LEU A 217 -17.52 -10.51 6.66
N CYS A 218 -17.11 -9.69 7.62
CA CYS A 218 -17.92 -9.32 8.77
C CYS A 218 -18.05 -7.81 8.93
N LYS A 219 -17.21 -7.02 8.24
CA LYS A 219 -17.19 -5.57 8.37
C LYS A 219 -17.17 -4.87 7.02
N LEU A 220 -18.13 -3.95 6.81
CA LEU A 220 -18.24 -3.13 5.61
C LEU A 220 -18.45 -1.66 6.00
N GLU A 221 -17.41 -0.84 5.82
CA GLU A 221 -17.47 0.60 6.04
C GLU A 221 -17.53 1.36 4.71
N LEU A 222 -18.57 2.17 4.51
CA LEU A 222 -18.71 3.03 3.33
C LEU A 222 -18.88 4.49 3.75
N HIS A 223 -17.95 5.34 3.32
CA HIS A 223 -18.05 6.78 3.51
C HIS A 223 -18.43 7.46 2.19
N TRP A 224 -19.52 8.20 2.25
CA TRP A 224 -20.08 8.99 1.15
C TRP A 224 -20.36 8.15 -0.13
N PRO A 225 -21.07 7.01 -0.02
CA PRO A 225 -21.42 6.21 -1.19
C PRO A 225 -22.42 6.97 -2.09
N GLN A 226 -22.35 6.73 -3.39
CA GLN A 226 -23.33 7.23 -4.35
C GLN A 226 -24.75 6.75 -4.02
N PRO A 227 -25.81 7.53 -4.34
CA PRO A 227 -27.19 7.14 -4.08
C PRO A 227 -27.55 5.76 -4.64
N GLU A 228 -27.07 5.41 -5.84
CA GLU A 228 -27.33 4.12 -6.48
C GLU A 228 -26.73 2.96 -5.69
N LEU A 229 -25.48 3.10 -5.23
CA LEU A 229 -24.84 2.09 -4.39
C LEU A 229 -25.57 1.96 -3.06
N ARG A 230 -25.93 3.09 -2.44
CA ARG A 230 -26.68 3.13 -1.18
C ARG A 230 -28.04 2.44 -1.30
N GLN A 231 -28.79 2.69 -2.37
CA GLN A 231 -30.09 2.07 -2.60
C GLN A 231 -29.96 0.55 -2.79
N ARG A 232 -28.94 0.10 -3.54
CA ARG A 232 -28.67 -1.33 -3.69
C ARG A 232 -28.34 -1.99 -2.36
N LEU A 233 -27.52 -1.35 -1.53
CA LEU A 233 -27.15 -1.89 -0.20
C LEU A 233 -28.36 -2.04 0.72
N ARG A 234 -29.30 -1.08 0.71
CA ARG A 234 -30.56 -1.20 1.46
C ARG A 234 -31.40 -2.41 1.04
N ALA A 235 -31.39 -2.76 -0.24
CA ALA A 235 -32.06 -3.99 -0.70
C ALA A 235 -31.38 -5.29 -0.22
N PHE A 236 -30.12 -5.19 0.26
CA PHE A 236 -29.40 -6.29 0.93
C PHE A 236 -29.46 -6.21 2.46
N GLU A 237 -29.99 -5.13 3.07
CA GLU A 237 -30.15 -4.99 4.53
C GLU A 237 -31.08 -6.08 5.10
N ASP A 238 -31.96 -6.70 4.29
CA ASP A 238 -32.73 -7.89 4.71
C ASP A 238 -31.84 -9.13 5.04
N MET A 239 -30.54 -9.07 4.73
CA MET A 239 -29.50 -10.08 5.08
C MET A 239 -28.60 -9.61 6.26
N GLU A 240 -29.00 -8.57 7.00
CA GLU A 240 -28.22 -7.79 8.00
C GLU A 240 -27.48 -8.62 9.06
N TRP A 241 -28.01 -9.78 9.46
CA TRP A 241 -27.44 -10.57 10.57
C TRP A 241 -25.97 -10.98 10.39
N ARG A 242 -25.45 -10.91 9.16
CA ARG A 242 -24.11 -11.40 8.82
C ARG A 242 -23.01 -10.34 8.84
N TYR A 243 -23.34 -9.05 8.67
CA TYR A 243 -22.36 -8.00 8.41
C TYR A 243 -22.56 -6.79 9.34
N ASP A 244 -21.50 -6.32 9.99
CA ASP A 244 -21.42 -4.98 10.60
C ASP A 244 -21.22 -3.95 9.47
N ILE A 245 -22.35 -3.51 8.89
CA ILE A 245 -22.39 -2.52 7.80
C ILE A 245 -22.52 -1.12 8.43
N GLN A 246 -21.51 -0.28 8.18
CA GLN A 246 -21.48 1.11 8.65
C GLN A 246 -21.49 2.05 7.46
N LEU A 247 -22.62 2.76 7.29
CA LEU A 247 -22.80 3.78 6.28
C LEU A 247 -22.59 5.17 6.88
N TYR A 248 -21.57 5.89 6.43
CA TYR A 248 -21.29 7.26 6.82
C TYR A 248 -21.71 8.21 5.68
N PRO A 249 -22.92 8.79 5.71
CA PRO A 249 -23.37 9.74 4.69
C PRO A 249 -22.53 11.03 4.73
N SER A 250 -22.52 11.80 3.63
CA SER A 250 -21.98 13.16 3.66
C SER A 250 -22.85 14.01 4.57
N GLY A 251 -22.24 14.93 5.33
CA GLY A 251 -22.90 15.70 6.38
C GLY A 251 -24.23 16.35 5.98
N ILE A 252 -25.08 16.52 6.99
CA ILE A 252 -26.20 17.47 7.01
C ILE A 252 -25.64 18.89 6.95
#